data_AF-G0J510-F1
#
_entry.id   AF-G0J510-F1
#
_cell.length_a   1.000
_cell.length_b   1.000
_cell.length_c   1.000
_cell.angle_alpha   90.00
_cell.angle_beta   90.00
_cell.angle_gamma   90.00
#
_symmetry.space_group_name_H-M   'P 1'
#
loop_
_entity.id
_entity.type
_entity.pdbx_description
1 polymer ?
#
loop_
_entity_poly.entity_id
_entity_poly.type
_entity_poly.pdbx_seq_one_letter_code
_entity_poly.pdbx_strand_id
1 'polypeptide(L)'
;MPKALYIWGLLFFATVSTTVSAKTYVLLTDFTKPTASTSLLMSWRVDSEKFTSLYEQLSKDYNRLGKSKKMVKNIFYRTHQQLLQQYEPFSMAQDTFNSGNYDCVSGSLILAGLLDYFGFDYEIKETTYHVFLKVAVENGFVVLEATDPIEGFIQDKAAIQSFLDKYRNGFNDSSPRTFLASNPEEQALIYRSIDLQKLIGLQYFNQAIKHYNSQNELLAYQFSVSALKMYKAERIEGFSEFLKQRLSLSALR
;
A
#
# COMPACT_ATOMS: atom_id res chain seq x y z
N MET A 1 52.66 31.16 41.81
CA MET A 1 52.69 31.84 40.50
C MET A 1 53.65 31.06 39.60
N PRO A 2 53.39 30.81 38.30
CA PRO A 2 52.15 30.52 37.58
C PRO A 2 52.06 29.02 37.16
N LYS A 3 50.98 28.72 36.45
CA LYS A 3 50.51 27.42 35.94
C LYS A 3 51.20 27.06 34.62
N ALA A 4 51.41 25.76 34.35
CA ALA A 4 51.48 25.21 33.00
C ALA A 4 51.03 23.74 33.01
N LEU A 5 49.71 23.53 32.86
CA LEU A 5 49.13 22.24 32.50
C LEU A 5 49.25 22.11 30.97
N TYR A 6 49.99 21.12 30.49
CA TYR A 6 49.87 20.66 29.10
C TYR A 6 48.71 19.66 29.02
N ILE A 7 47.56 20.14 28.56
CA ILE A 7 46.48 19.27 28.07
C ILE A 7 46.62 19.24 26.55
N TRP A 8 47.04 18.10 26.02
CA TRP A 8 46.87 17.79 24.61
C TRP A 8 45.38 17.64 24.32
N GLY A 9 44.79 18.68 23.72
CA GLY A 9 43.45 18.63 23.16
C GLY A 9 43.44 17.81 21.88
N LEU A 10 42.88 16.61 21.94
CA LEU A 10 42.41 15.87 20.77
C LEU A 10 41.25 16.65 20.14
N LEU A 11 41.55 17.43 19.10
CA LEU A 11 40.56 17.95 18.16
C LEU A 11 39.99 16.77 17.36
N PHE A 12 38.92 16.16 17.87
CA PHE A 12 38.02 15.37 17.04
C PHE A 12 37.21 16.34 16.18
N PHE A 13 37.68 16.57 14.95
CA PHE A 13 36.80 17.02 13.87
C PHE A 13 35.83 15.87 13.59
N ALA A 14 34.66 15.89 14.22
CA ALA A 14 33.52 15.12 13.75
C ALA A 14 33.04 15.79 12.46
N THR A 15 33.66 15.43 11.33
CA THR A 15 33.06 15.70 10.04
C THR A 15 31.76 14.91 9.99
N VAL A 16 30.64 15.62 10.05
CA VAL A 16 29.34 15.04 9.73
C VAL A 16 29.41 14.63 8.27
N SER A 17 29.70 13.35 8.03
CA SER A 17 29.58 12.74 6.71
C SER A 17 28.11 12.80 6.30
N THR A 18 27.74 13.84 5.56
CA THR A 18 26.49 13.91 4.83
C THR A 18 26.59 12.97 3.62
N THR A 19 26.44 11.67 3.86
CA THR A 19 26.09 10.72 2.81
C THR A 19 24.70 10.19 3.08
N VAL A 20 23.71 11.09 3.02
CA VAL A 20 22.34 10.67 2.66
C VAL A 20 22.42 10.30 1.18
N SER A 21 22.64 9.02 0.92
CA SER A 21 22.42 8.45 -0.40
C SER A 21 20.92 8.58 -0.69
N ALA A 22 20.55 9.66 -1.38
CA ALA A 22 19.25 9.77 -2.00
C ALA A 22 19.18 8.66 -3.04
N LYS A 23 18.58 7.53 -2.69
CA LYS A 23 18.11 6.57 -3.68
C LYS A 23 17.16 7.34 -4.58
N THR A 24 17.61 7.64 -5.79
CA THR A 24 16.81 8.25 -6.83
C THR A 24 15.62 7.34 -7.08
N TYR A 25 14.46 7.69 -6.53
CA TYR A 25 13.20 7.13 -6.98
C TYR A 25 13.02 7.62 -8.41
N VAL A 26 13.28 6.74 -9.38
CA VAL A 26 13.06 7.04 -10.79
C VAL A 26 11.58 7.41 -10.95
N LEU A 27 11.35 8.68 -11.28
CA LEU A 27 10.04 9.20 -11.61
C LEU A 27 9.62 8.52 -12.92
N LEU A 28 8.67 7.58 -12.84
CA LEU A 28 8.12 6.91 -14.01
C LEU A 28 7.36 7.94 -14.86
N THR A 29 8.04 8.49 -15.87
CA THR A 29 7.43 9.32 -16.91
C THR A 29 7.22 8.49 -18.16
N ASP A 30 6.01 8.58 -18.71
CA ASP A 30 5.52 8.02 -19.97
C ASP A 30 5.08 6.56 -20.00
N PHE A 31 3.84 6.34 -19.53
CA PHE A 31 3.04 5.16 -19.88
C PHE A 31 2.29 5.41 -21.20
N THR A 32 2.82 4.93 -22.32
CA THR A 32 1.99 4.60 -23.50
C THR A 32 1.42 3.18 -23.32
N LYS A 33 0.17 2.93 -23.74
CA LYS A 33 -0.68 1.79 -23.30
C LYS A 33 -0.42 0.45 -24.04
N PRO A 34 0.24 -0.53 -23.43
CA PRO A 34 -0.34 -1.85 -23.13
C PRO A 34 -1.47 -1.67 -22.11
N THR A 35 -2.40 -2.62 -21.96
CA THR A 35 -3.31 -2.59 -20.80
C THR A 35 -2.45 -2.47 -19.54
N ALA A 36 -2.64 -1.39 -18.76
CA ALA A 36 -1.70 -0.94 -17.72
C ALA A 36 -1.34 -2.02 -16.67
N SER A 37 -2.19 -3.03 -16.52
CA SER A 37 -1.95 -4.20 -15.68
C SER A 37 -0.86 -5.14 -16.21
N THR A 38 -0.77 -5.33 -17.53
CA THR A 38 0.28 -6.15 -18.15
C THR A 38 1.65 -5.53 -17.91
N SER A 39 1.79 -4.20 -18.06
CA SER A 39 3.06 -3.52 -17.78
C SER A 39 3.45 -3.58 -16.31
N LEU A 40 2.48 -3.45 -15.40
CA LEU A 40 2.74 -3.49 -13.96
C LEU A 40 3.28 -4.87 -13.53
N LEU A 41 2.61 -5.95 -13.93
CA LEU A 41 3.07 -7.30 -13.58
C LEU A 41 4.41 -7.64 -14.23
N MET A 42 4.64 -7.20 -15.47
CA MET A 42 5.94 -7.42 -16.11
C MET A 42 7.07 -6.72 -15.36
N SER A 43 6.83 -5.51 -14.83
CA SER A 43 7.82 -4.84 -13.98
C SER A 43 8.11 -5.64 -12.71
N TRP A 44 7.08 -6.15 -12.02
CA TRP A 44 7.27 -6.96 -10.81
C TRP A 44 8.00 -8.28 -11.06
N ARG A 45 7.79 -8.89 -12.23
CA ARG A 45 8.53 -10.10 -12.63
C ARG A 45 10.01 -9.82 -12.84
N VAL A 46 10.35 -8.70 -13.47
CA VAL A 46 11.74 -8.28 -13.66
C VAL A 46 12.40 -7.98 -12.31
N ASP A 47 11.67 -7.32 -11.41
CA ASP A 47 12.21 -6.84 -10.14
C ASP A 47 12.25 -7.90 -9.02
N SER A 48 11.58 -9.04 -9.17
CA SER A 48 11.47 -10.05 -8.11
C SER A 48 11.40 -11.50 -8.60
N GLU A 49 12.41 -12.29 -8.21
CA GLU A 49 12.43 -13.75 -8.43
C GLU A 49 11.28 -14.44 -7.69
N LYS A 50 10.96 -14.00 -6.46
CA LYS A 50 9.83 -14.55 -5.69
C LYS A 50 8.51 -14.32 -6.41
N PHE A 51 8.28 -13.10 -6.91
CA PHE A 51 7.07 -12.81 -7.69
C PHE A 51 7.03 -13.62 -8.99
N THR A 52 8.17 -13.76 -9.69
CA THR A 52 8.27 -14.58 -10.90
C THR A 52 7.91 -16.04 -10.63
N SER A 53 8.40 -16.62 -9.52
CA SER A 53 8.06 -17.99 -9.13
C SER A 53 6.56 -18.15 -8.83
N LEU A 54 5.97 -17.21 -8.08
CA LEU A 54 4.53 -17.17 -7.81
C LEU A 54 3.74 -17.13 -9.12
N TYR A 55 4.10 -16.20 -10.01
CA TYR A 55 3.46 -16.01 -11.30
C TYR A 55 3.48 -17.28 -12.15
N GLU A 56 4.62 -17.97 -12.24
CA GLU A 56 4.73 -19.21 -13.01
C GLU A 56 3.85 -20.32 -12.45
N GLN A 57 3.78 -20.43 -11.12
CA GLN A 57 2.92 -21.41 -10.46
C GLN A 57 1.44 -21.10 -10.69
N LEU A 58 1.05 -19.83 -10.58
CA LEU A 58 -0.32 -19.40 -10.86
C LEU A 58 -0.68 -19.57 -12.34
N SER A 59 0.25 -19.34 -13.26
CA SER A 59 0.02 -19.57 -14.70
C SER A 59 -0.28 -21.05 -14.99
N LYS A 60 0.46 -21.97 -14.36
CA LYS A 60 0.19 -23.42 -14.45
C LYS A 60 -1.18 -23.77 -13.87
N ASP A 61 -1.54 -23.19 -12.72
CA ASP A 61 -2.85 -23.38 -12.13
C ASP A 61 -3.98 -22.83 -13.03
N TYR A 62 -3.79 -21.65 -13.63
CA TYR A 62 -4.76 -21.03 -14.52
C TYR A 62 -5.02 -21.89 -15.76
N ASN A 63 -3.98 -22.45 -16.39
CA ASN A 63 -4.13 -23.33 -17.55
C ASN A 63 -5.01 -24.55 -17.27
N ARG A 64 -5.05 -25.01 -16.01
CA ARG A 64 -5.87 -26.15 -15.57
C ARG A 64 -7.25 -25.74 -15.08
N LEU A 65 -7.35 -24.59 -14.40
CA LEU A 65 -8.51 -24.20 -13.61
C LEU A 65 -9.35 -23.08 -14.24
N GLY A 66 -8.80 -22.36 -15.22
CA GLY A 66 -9.40 -21.18 -15.84
C GLY A 66 -9.88 -20.15 -14.80
N LYS A 67 -10.94 -19.41 -15.16
CA LYS A 67 -11.59 -18.42 -14.27
C LYS A 67 -12.52 -19.06 -13.23
N SER A 68 -12.07 -20.11 -12.55
CA SER A 68 -12.84 -20.78 -11.49
C SER A 68 -12.60 -20.17 -10.11
N LYS A 69 -13.53 -20.37 -9.18
CA LYS A 69 -13.36 -20.01 -7.75
C LYS A 69 -12.11 -20.66 -7.14
N LYS A 70 -11.75 -21.88 -7.59
CA LYS A 70 -10.54 -22.56 -7.13
C LYS A 70 -9.27 -21.83 -7.57
N MET A 71 -9.26 -21.22 -8.75
CA MET A 71 -8.15 -20.38 -9.20
C MET A 71 -8.03 -19.12 -8.34
N VAL A 72 -9.14 -18.43 -8.02
CA VAL A 72 -9.13 -17.28 -7.09
C VAL A 72 -8.57 -17.69 -5.72
N LYS A 73 -8.98 -18.86 -5.22
CA LYS A 73 -8.43 -19.43 -3.98
C LYS A 73 -6.91 -19.63 -4.07
N ASN A 74 -6.42 -20.16 -5.19
CA ASN A 74 -4.98 -20.35 -5.39
C ASN A 74 -4.22 -19.02 -5.47
N ILE A 75 -4.77 -18.00 -6.15
CA ILE A 75 -4.21 -16.65 -6.16
C ILE A 75 -4.05 -16.15 -4.73
N PHE A 76 -5.11 -16.22 -3.92
CA PHE A 76 -5.09 -15.75 -2.54
C PHE A 76 -4.03 -16.46 -1.67
N TYR A 77 -4.14 -17.78 -1.51
CA TYR A 77 -3.29 -18.50 -0.55
C TYR A 77 -1.84 -18.61 -1.00
N ARG A 78 -1.54 -18.72 -2.30
CA ARG A 78 -0.15 -18.77 -2.76
C ARG A 78 0.52 -17.41 -2.65
N THR A 79 -0.22 -16.32 -2.89
CA THR A 79 0.29 -14.96 -2.67
C THR A 79 0.64 -14.75 -1.21
N HIS A 80 -0.22 -15.17 -0.28
CA HIS A 80 0.09 -15.15 1.14
C HIS A 80 1.32 -15.99 1.49
N GLN A 81 1.35 -17.24 1.04
CA GLN A 81 2.45 -18.16 1.35
C GLN A 81 3.81 -17.66 0.87
N GLN A 82 3.87 -16.99 -0.28
CA GLN A 82 5.15 -16.64 -0.94
C GLN A 82 5.56 -15.19 -0.74
N LEU A 83 4.61 -14.27 -0.62
CA LEU A 83 4.87 -12.83 -0.63
C LEU A 83 4.41 -12.12 0.65
N LEU A 84 3.22 -12.41 1.19
CA LEU A 84 2.64 -11.66 2.32
C LEU A 84 3.04 -12.29 3.66
N GLN A 85 4.28 -12.08 4.09
CA GLN A 85 4.87 -12.75 5.26
C GLN A 85 4.56 -12.03 6.57
N GLN A 86 4.83 -10.72 6.63
CA GLN A 86 4.71 -9.94 7.86
C GLN A 86 3.90 -8.67 7.61
N TYR A 87 2.88 -8.45 8.44
CA TYR A 87 2.12 -7.22 8.39
C TYR A 87 2.97 -6.05 8.93
N GLU A 88 3.17 -5.02 8.10
CA GLU A 88 3.82 -3.77 8.45
C GLU A 88 3.02 -2.61 7.83
N PRO A 89 2.47 -1.69 8.63
CA PRO A 89 1.73 -0.55 8.10
C PRO A 89 2.56 0.31 7.14
N PHE A 90 1.92 0.82 6.10
CA PHE A 90 2.55 1.68 5.10
C PHE A 90 3.68 0.97 4.35
N SER A 91 3.54 -0.34 4.08
CA SER A 91 4.42 -1.04 3.15
C SER A 91 4.06 -0.76 1.69
N MET A 92 5.08 -0.72 0.85
CA MET A 92 4.94 -0.70 -0.61
C MET A 92 4.87 -2.14 -1.16
N ALA A 93 4.43 -2.31 -2.41
CA ALA A 93 4.51 -3.61 -3.08
C ALA A 93 5.97 -4.11 -3.20
N GLN A 94 6.92 -3.19 -3.40
CA GLN A 94 8.35 -3.50 -3.44
C GLN A 94 8.86 -4.06 -2.10
N ASP A 95 8.36 -3.57 -0.97
CA ASP A 95 8.73 -4.10 0.35
C ASP A 95 8.27 -5.55 0.49
N THR A 96 7.08 -5.86 -0.03
CA THR A 96 6.54 -7.21 -0.07
C THR A 96 7.41 -8.15 -0.92
N PHE A 97 7.87 -7.70 -2.08
CA PHE A 97 8.71 -8.53 -2.95
C PHE A 97 10.10 -8.81 -2.36
N ASN A 98 10.67 -7.85 -1.62
CA ASN A 98 12.02 -7.95 -1.07
C ASN A 98 12.03 -8.67 0.29
N SER A 99 11.21 -8.19 1.22
CA SER A 99 11.24 -8.59 2.63
C SER A 99 10.03 -9.40 3.07
N GLY A 100 8.95 -9.38 2.28
CA GLY A 100 7.68 -9.99 2.65
C GLY A 100 6.78 -9.10 3.52
N ASN A 101 7.21 -7.85 3.76
CA ASN A 101 6.44 -6.88 4.54
C ASN A 101 5.28 -6.32 3.71
N TYR A 102 4.09 -6.26 4.27
CA TYR A 102 2.88 -5.84 3.56
C TYR A 102 1.87 -5.16 4.47
N ASP A 103 0.99 -4.34 3.90
CA ASP A 103 -0.22 -3.86 4.56
C ASP A 103 -1.47 -4.20 3.74
N CYS A 104 -2.64 -3.71 4.18
CA CYS A 104 -3.90 -3.96 3.47
C CYS A 104 -3.88 -3.42 2.03
N VAL A 105 -3.17 -2.31 1.78
CA VAL A 105 -3.09 -1.68 0.46
C VAL A 105 -2.11 -2.43 -0.43
N SER A 106 -0.88 -2.72 0.01
CA SER A 106 0.09 -3.45 -0.80
C SER A 106 -0.34 -4.89 -1.07
N GLY A 107 -0.92 -5.58 -0.08
CA GLY A 107 -1.48 -6.91 -0.25
C GLY A 107 -2.64 -6.94 -1.25
N SER A 108 -3.59 -6.01 -1.11
CA SER A 108 -4.71 -5.88 -2.06
C SER A 108 -4.23 -5.50 -3.46
N LEU A 109 -3.17 -4.69 -3.58
CA LEU A 109 -2.60 -4.28 -4.87
C LEU A 109 -2.02 -5.47 -5.63
N ILE A 110 -1.28 -6.33 -4.93
CA ILE A 110 -0.70 -7.54 -5.52
C ILE A 110 -1.81 -8.52 -5.95
N LEU A 111 -2.79 -8.76 -5.09
CA LEU A 111 -3.93 -9.62 -5.42
C LEU A 111 -4.75 -9.08 -6.59
N ALA A 112 -5.07 -7.78 -6.59
CA ALA A 112 -5.80 -7.12 -7.67
C ALA A 112 -5.04 -7.19 -8.99
N GLY A 113 -3.72 -6.95 -8.98
CA GLY A 113 -2.89 -7.08 -10.17
C GLY A 113 -2.90 -8.49 -10.75
N LEU A 114 -2.80 -9.53 -9.91
CA LEU A 114 -2.88 -10.92 -10.35
C LEU A 114 -4.28 -11.26 -10.91
N LEU A 115 -5.35 -10.81 -10.26
CA LEU A 115 -6.72 -11.00 -10.73
C LEU A 115 -6.95 -10.34 -12.09
N ASP A 116 -6.49 -9.09 -12.24
CA ASP A 116 -6.59 -8.34 -13.50
C ASP A 116 -5.87 -9.05 -14.63
N TYR A 117 -4.64 -9.52 -14.38
CA TYR A 117 -3.84 -10.25 -15.35
C TYR A 117 -4.51 -11.54 -15.84
N PHE A 118 -5.06 -12.34 -14.91
CA PHE A 118 -5.80 -13.56 -15.26
C PHE A 118 -7.24 -13.28 -15.75
N GLY A 119 -7.62 -12.00 -15.87
CA GLY A 119 -8.89 -11.55 -16.43
C GLY A 119 -10.11 -11.84 -15.55
N PHE A 120 -9.95 -11.91 -14.23
CA PHE A 120 -11.10 -11.99 -13.33
C PHE A 120 -11.85 -10.66 -13.27
N ASP A 121 -13.17 -10.71 -13.11
CA ASP A 121 -13.96 -9.52 -12.77
C ASP A 121 -13.88 -9.30 -11.25
N TYR A 122 -13.40 -8.13 -10.84
CA TYR A 122 -13.25 -7.79 -9.42
C TYR A 122 -13.57 -6.33 -9.14
N GLU A 123 -13.87 -6.03 -7.88
CA GLU A 123 -14.01 -4.69 -7.34
C GLU A 123 -13.01 -4.50 -6.21
N ILE A 124 -12.28 -3.39 -6.20
CA ILE A 124 -11.52 -2.95 -5.03
C ILE A 124 -12.43 -2.07 -4.19
N LYS A 125 -12.63 -2.42 -2.92
CA LYS A 125 -13.46 -1.65 -1.98
C LYS A 125 -12.57 -0.86 -1.03
N GLU A 126 -12.58 0.45 -1.21
CA GLU A 126 -12.00 1.39 -0.25
C GLU A 126 -13.03 1.67 0.86
N THR A 127 -12.55 1.62 2.09
CA THR A 127 -13.30 2.02 3.28
C THR A 127 -12.51 3.08 4.05
N THR A 128 -13.07 3.63 5.14
CA THR A 128 -12.40 4.68 5.93
C THR A 128 -10.99 4.27 6.37
N TYR A 129 -10.81 3.04 6.88
CA TYR A 129 -9.53 2.57 7.44
C TYR A 129 -8.97 1.30 6.79
N HIS A 130 -9.62 0.81 5.73
CA HIS A 130 -9.29 -0.50 5.17
C HIS A 130 -9.58 -0.62 3.68
N VAL A 131 -9.00 -1.63 3.03
CA VAL A 131 -9.28 -2.00 1.65
C VAL A 131 -9.36 -3.52 1.52
N PHE A 132 -10.30 -3.99 0.70
CA PHE A 132 -10.47 -5.41 0.39
C PHE A 132 -10.96 -5.60 -1.05
N LEU A 133 -10.98 -6.84 -1.54
CA LEU A 133 -11.43 -7.16 -2.90
C LEU A 133 -12.72 -7.96 -2.88
N LYS A 134 -13.59 -7.72 -3.85
CA LYS A 134 -14.68 -8.64 -4.22
C LYS A 134 -14.37 -9.23 -5.58
N VAL A 135 -14.44 -10.54 -5.74
CA VAL A 135 -14.15 -11.21 -7.02
C VAL A 135 -15.37 -12.00 -7.47
N ALA A 136 -15.86 -11.71 -8.67
CA ALA A 136 -16.99 -12.42 -9.24
C ALA A 136 -16.62 -13.88 -9.55
N VAL A 137 -17.53 -14.79 -9.27
CA VAL A 137 -17.44 -16.23 -9.57
C VAL A 137 -18.83 -16.72 -9.99
N GLU A 138 -18.94 -17.90 -10.60
CA GLU A 138 -20.20 -18.41 -11.21
C GLU A 138 -21.47 -18.22 -10.37
N ASN A 139 -21.38 -18.35 -9.04
CA ASN A 139 -22.53 -18.26 -8.12
C ASN A 139 -22.47 -17.07 -7.14
N GLY A 140 -21.94 -15.93 -7.59
CA GLY A 140 -21.90 -14.68 -6.83
C GLY A 140 -20.51 -14.07 -6.78
N PHE A 141 -20.01 -13.78 -5.58
CA PHE A 141 -18.65 -13.29 -5.40
C PHE A 141 -18.03 -13.87 -4.13
N VAL A 142 -16.71 -13.85 -4.09
CA VAL A 142 -15.92 -14.05 -2.87
C VAL A 142 -15.31 -12.73 -2.43
N VAL A 143 -15.00 -12.59 -1.15
CA VAL A 143 -14.24 -11.47 -0.60
C VAL A 143 -12.81 -11.93 -0.32
N LEU A 144 -11.83 -11.11 -0.69
CA LEU A 144 -10.43 -11.30 -0.34
C LEU A 144 -10.01 -10.21 0.64
N GLU A 145 -9.74 -10.62 1.87
CA GLU A 145 -9.17 -9.81 2.95
C GLU A 145 -7.67 -10.09 3.02
N ALA A 146 -6.87 -9.20 2.44
CA ALA A 146 -5.43 -9.41 2.28
C ALA A 146 -4.66 -9.42 3.60
N THR A 147 -5.26 -9.01 4.72
CA THR A 147 -4.59 -8.99 6.04
C THR A 147 -4.91 -10.20 6.92
N ASP A 148 -5.73 -11.13 6.43
CA ASP A 148 -6.06 -12.38 7.13
C ASP A 148 -5.66 -13.59 6.27
N PRO A 149 -4.45 -14.17 6.47
CA PRO A 149 -3.99 -15.29 5.65
C PRO A 149 -4.80 -16.58 5.82
N ILE A 150 -5.60 -16.70 6.89
CA ILE A 150 -6.30 -17.93 7.24
C ILE A 150 -7.75 -17.84 6.76
N GLU A 151 -8.49 -16.84 7.24
CA GLU A 151 -9.93 -16.67 7.02
C GLU A 151 -10.24 -15.58 5.97
N GLY A 152 -9.22 -14.95 5.39
CA GLY A 152 -9.42 -13.84 4.45
C GLY A 152 -9.93 -14.24 3.07
N PHE A 153 -10.03 -15.53 2.76
CA PHE A 153 -10.79 -16.02 1.60
C PHE A 153 -12.24 -16.32 2.00
N ILE A 154 -13.09 -15.30 1.96
CA ILE A 154 -14.46 -15.38 2.47
C ILE A 154 -15.41 -15.74 1.32
N GLN A 155 -16.05 -16.90 1.42
CA GLN A 155 -16.96 -17.43 0.38
C GLN A 155 -18.35 -17.80 0.89
N ASP A 156 -18.53 -17.92 2.20
CA ASP A 156 -19.85 -18.17 2.79
C ASP A 156 -20.71 -16.89 2.75
N LYS A 157 -21.99 -17.02 2.39
CA LYS A 157 -22.87 -15.86 2.19
C LYS A 157 -23.10 -15.08 3.48
N ALA A 158 -23.28 -15.76 4.62
CA ALA A 158 -23.50 -15.10 5.89
C ALA A 158 -22.21 -14.43 6.40
N ALA A 159 -21.06 -15.09 6.22
CA ALA A 159 -19.75 -14.52 6.53
C ALA A 159 -19.44 -13.28 5.66
N ILE A 160 -19.73 -13.33 4.36
CA ILE A 160 -19.59 -12.17 3.46
C ILE A 160 -20.50 -11.03 3.94
N GLN A 161 -21.77 -11.29 4.23
CA GLN A 161 -22.69 -10.26 4.68
C GLN A 161 -22.21 -9.60 5.98
N SER A 162 -21.85 -10.42 6.97
CA SER A 162 -21.27 -9.95 8.24
C SER A 162 -20.01 -9.13 8.03
N PHE A 163 -19.12 -9.55 7.13
CA PHE A 163 -17.91 -8.80 6.80
C PHE A 163 -18.23 -7.43 6.17
N LEU A 164 -19.15 -7.38 5.21
CA LEU A 164 -19.53 -6.13 4.54
C LEU A 164 -20.26 -5.15 5.48
N ASP A 165 -21.09 -5.67 6.38
CA ASP A 165 -21.86 -4.86 7.33
C ASP A 165 -20.97 -4.14 8.35
N LYS A 166 -19.80 -4.71 8.69
CA LYS A 166 -18.80 -4.00 9.50
C LYS A 166 -18.43 -2.67 8.83
N TYR A 167 -18.04 -2.70 7.56
CA TYR A 167 -17.54 -1.51 6.90
C TYR A 167 -18.63 -0.55 6.42
N ARG A 168 -19.83 -1.05 6.10
CA ARG A 168 -20.96 -0.20 5.66
C ARG A 168 -21.58 0.62 6.80
N ASN A 169 -21.50 0.13 8.03
CA ASN A 169 -22.10 0.79 9.18
C ASN A 169 -21.07 1.60 9.99
N GLY A 170 -19.88 1.84 9.42
CA GLY A 170 -18.85 2.66 10.05
C GLY A 170 -18.17 1.99 11.23
N PHE A 171 -17.84 0.69 11.14
CA PHE A 171 -17.06 0.03 12.17
C PHE A 171 -15.76 0.80 12.45
N ASN A 172 -15.69 1.36 13.66
CA ASN A 172 -14.46 1.88 14.26
C ASN A 172 -13.63 0.69 14.72
N ASP A 173 -12.74 0.22 13.85
CA ASP A 173 -11.65 -0.63 14.30
C ASP A 173 -10.76 0.21 15.23
N SER A 174 -10.74 -0.13 16.51
CA SER A 174 -9.88 0.47 17.54
C SER A 174 -8.38 0.16 17.35
N SER A 175 -7.96 -0.15 16.11
CA SER A 175 -6.55 -0.22 15.75
C SER A 175 -5.90 1.17 15.86
N PRO A 176 -4.57 1.26 16.05
CA PRO A 176 -3.85 2.54 16.25
C PRO A 176 -3.93 3.55 15.08
N ARG A 177 -4.75 3.27 14.06
CA ARG A 177 -4.91 4.03 12.81
C ARG A 177 -5.72 5.32 12.97
N THR A 178 -6.20 5.64 14.16
CA THR A 178 -6.94 6.88 14.51
C THR A 178 -6.08 8.16 14.47
N PHE A 179 -4.82 8.08 14.00
CA PHE A 179 -3.80 9.12 14.17
C PHE A 179 -4.05 10.44 13.40
N LEU A 180 -5.07 10.50 12.53
CA LEU A 180 -5.48 11.74 11.84
C LEU A 180 -6.76 12.37 12.44
N ALA A 181 -7.38 11.76 13.44
CA ALA A 181 -8.65 12.24 13.98
C ALA A 181 -8.41 13.14 15.19
N SER A 182 -8.36 14.46 14.99
CA SER A 182 -8.60 15.42 16.08
C SER A 182 -10.06 15.39 16.54
N ASN A 183 -10.97 14.79 15.76
CA ASN A 183 -12.34 14.45 16.13
C ASN A 183 -12.85 13.23 15.34
N PRO A 184 -13.13 12.08 15.97
CA PRO A 184 -13.73 10.91 15.31
C PRO A 184 -15.14 11.16 14.76
N GLU A 185 -15.87 12.15 15.31
CA GLU A 185 -17.26 12.43 14.97
C GLU A 185 -17.47 13.16 13.63
N GLU A 186 -16.41 13.70 13.01
CA GLU A 186 -16.51 14.48 11.75
C GLU A 186 -16.02 13.72 10.49
N GLN A 187 -15.56 12.47 10.61
CA GLN A 187 -15.07 11.74 9.43
C GLN A 187 -16.23 11.17 8.61
N ALA A 188 -16.34 11.64 7.37
CA ALA A 188 -17.25 11.06 6.39
C ALA A 188 -16.93 9.56 6.20
N LEU A 189 -17.95 8.72 6.36
CA LEU A 189 -17.83 7.29 6.12
C LEU A 189 -17.47 7.03 4.66
N ILE A 190 -16.30 6.42 4.43
CA ILE A 190 -15.89 6.01 3.09
C ILE A 190 -16.33 4.56 2.88
N TYR A 191 -17.09 4.32 1.82
CA TYR A 191 -17.38 2.99 1.30
C TYR A 191 -17.63 3.08 -0.21
N ARG A 192 -16.61 2.85 -1.03
CA ARG A 192 -16.70 3.02 -2.49
C ARG A 192 -15.85 2.03 -3.27
N SER A 193 -16.20 1.84 -4.54
CA SER A 193 -15.37 1.08 -5.47
C SER A 193 -14.28 1.98 -6.05
N ILE A 194 -13.06 1.47 -6.10
CA ILE A 194 -11.92 2.10 -6.76
C ILE A 194 -11.30 1.16 -7.80
N ASP A 195 -10.47 1.70 -8.67
CA ASP A 195 -9.70 0.94 -9.66
C ASP A 195 -8.24 0.77 -9.19
N LEU A 196 -7.46 0.00 -9.96
CA LEU A 196 -6.07 -0.31 -9.64
C LEU A 196 -5.19 0.96 -9.56
N GLN A 197 -5.44 1.95 -10.43
CA GLN A 197 -4.71 3.22 -10.41
C GLN A 197 -4.97 3.97 -9.11
N LYS A 198 -6.24 4.03 -8.67
CA LYS A 198 -6.60 4.64 -7.40
C LYS A 198 -5.99 3.90 -6.20
N LEU A 199 -5.90 2.58 -6.26
CA LEU A 199 -5.24 1.76 -5.22
C LEU A 199 -3.74 2.05 -5.12
N ILE A 200 -3.06 2.27 -6.26
CA ILE A 200 -1.67 2.77 -6.28
C ILE A 200 -1.59 4.16 -5.65
N GLY A 201 -2.57 5.03 -5.91
CA GLY A 201 -2.68 6.33 -5.23
C GLY A 201 -2.78 6.21 -3.71
N LEU A 202 -3.55 5.24 -3.19
CA LEU A 202 -3.61 4.95 -1.76
C LEU A 202 -2.27 4.46 -1.20
N GLN A 203 -1.50 3.70 -1.96
CA GLN A 203 -0.17 3.27 -1.53
C GLN A 203 0.78 4.46 -1.35
N TYR A 204 0.77 5.43 -2.28
CA TYR A 204 1.53 6.67 -2.12
C TYR A 204 1.00 7.55 -0.98
N PHE A 205 -0.31 7.57 -0.74
CA PHE A 205 -0.90 8.27 0.40
C PHE A 205 -0.43 7.67 1.73
N ASN A 206 -0.35 6.34 1.84
CA ASN A 206 0.23 5.66 2.99
C ASN A 206 1.69 6.07 3.23
N GLN A 207 2.51 6.19 2.18
CA GLN A 207 3.88 6.70 2.31
C GLN A 207 3.92 8.16 2.79
N ALA A 208 3.01 9.00 2.29
CA ALA A 208 2.93 10.39 2.75
C ALA A 208 2.68 10.46 4.26
N ILE A 209 1.76 9.64 4.78
CA ILE A 209 1.48 9.52 6.22
C ILE A 209 2.70 9.00 6.98
N LYS A 210 3.36 7.93 6.49
CA LYS A 210 4.57 7.36 7.10
C LYS A 210 5.66 8.42 7.29
N HIS A 211 5.95 9.18 6.24
CA HIS A 211 6.96 10.23 6.28
C HIS A 211 6.56 11.41 7.16
N TYR A 212 5.28 11.78 7.18
CA TYR A 212 4.78 12.81 8.09
C TYR A 212 4.97 12.39 9.55
N ASN A 213 4.60 11.15 9.90
CA ASN A 213 4.80 10.61 11.24
C ASN A 213 6.27 10.53 11.65
N SER A 214 7.16 10.42 10.66
CA SER A 214 8.62 10.42 10.85
C SER A 214 9.23 11.83 10.80
N GLN A 215 8.40 12.88 10.88
CA GLN A 215 8.78 14.30 10.84
C GLN A 215 9.48 14.74 9.55
N ASN A 216 9.36 13.96 8.47
CA ASN A 216 9.90 14.32 7.16
C ASN A 216 8.80 14.95 6.30
N GLU A 217 8.48 16.22 6.58
CA GLU A 217 7.39 16.95 5.93
C GLU A 217 7.58 17.11 4.42
N LEU A 218 8.83 17.27 3.95
CA LEU A 218 9.12 17.42 2.52
C LEU A 218 8.80 16.14 1.75
N LEU A 219 9.29 14.99 2.22
CA LEU A 219 8.96 13.70 1.59
C LEU A 219 7.46 13.40 1.72
N ALA A 220 6.86 13.70 2.86
CA ALA A 220 5.42 13.54 3.05
C ALA A 220 4.63 14.31 1.97
N TYR A 221 5.00 15.57 1.72
CA TYR A 221 4.35 16.39 0.71
C TYR A 221 4.58 15.82 -0.70
N GLN A 222 5.82 15.43 -1.05
CA GLN A 222 6.13 14.84 -2.36
C GLN A 222 5.32 13.56 -2.63
N PHE A 223 5.18 12.69 -1.63
CA PHE A 223 4.34 11.50 -1.73
C PHE A 223 2.85 11.84 -1.83
N SER A 224 2.38 12.86 -1.10
CA SER A 224 0.97 13.31 -1.21
C SER A 224 0.63 13.83 -2.62
N VAL A 225 1.55 14.57 -3.24
CA VAL A 225 1.40 15.04 -4.63
C VAL A 225 1.40 13.87 -5.61
N SER A 226 2.24 12.86 -5.38
CA SER A 226 2.26 11.63 -6.19
C SER A 226 0.96 10.84 -6.06
N ALA A 227 0.41 10.76 -4.85
CA ALA A 227 -0.90 10.18 -4.60
C ALA A 227 -2.00 10.91 -5.38
N LEU A 228 -2.03 12.26 -5.36
CA LEU A 228 -3.02 13.07 -6.09
C LEU A 228 -3.01 12.90 -7.61
N LYS A 229 -1.85 12.58 -8.20
CA LYS A 229 -1.76 12.26 -9.64
C LYS A 229 -2.50 10.97 -9.99
N MET A 230 -2.53 10.02 -9.07
CA MET A 230 -3.15 8.71 -9.27
C MET A 230 -4.60 8.68 -8.78
N TYR A 231 -4.87 9.36 -7.66
CA TYR A 231 -6.15 9.38 -6.99
C TYR A 231 -6.45 10.73 -6.33
N LYS A 232 -7.37 11.50 -6.91
CA LYS A 232 -7.93 12.71 -6.30
C LYS A 232 -9.07 12.36 -5.35
N ALA A 233 -8.72 11.87 -4.17
CA ALA A 233 -9.67 11.67 -3.07
C ALA A 233 -9.62 12.85 -2.10
N GLU A 234 -10.75 13.16 -1.49
CA GLU A 234 -10.95 14.28 -0.58
C GLU A 234 -9.94 14.24 0.59
N ARG A 235 -9.69 13.05 1.15
CA ARG A 235 -8.70 12.85 2.23
C ARG A 235 -7.25 13.09 1.79
N ILE A 236 -6.93 12.82 0.52
CA ILE A 236 -5.59 13.01 -0.04
C ILE A 236 -5.38 14.49 -0.36
N GLU A 237 -6.39 15.14 -0.93
CA GLU A 237 -6.38 16.59 -1.23
C GLU A 237 -6.24 17.39 0.06
N GLY A 238 -7.07 17.11 1.07
CA GLY A 238 -7.00 17.78 2.36
C GLY A 238 -5.64 17.62 3.04
N PHE A 239 -5.07 16.41 3.04
CA PHE A 239 -3.75 16.18 3.63
C PHE A 239 -2.61 16.85 2.85
N SER A 240 -2.69 16.86 1.52
CA SER A 240 -1.67 17.50 0.67
C SER A 240 -1.65 19.02 0.87
N GLU A 241 -2.82 19.67 0.90
CA GLU A 241 -2.90 21.11 1.17
C GLU A 241 -2.46 21.46 2.59
N PHE A 242 -2.78 20.63 3.59
CA PHE A 242 -2.26 20.78 4.95
C PHE A 242 -0.72 20.77 4.99
N LEU A 243 -0.08 19.79 4.34
CA LEU A 243 1.38 19.69 4.28
C LEU A 243 2.01 20.90 3.57
N LYS A 244 1.40 21.35 2.46
CA LYS A 244 1.85 22.53 1.70
C LYS A 244 1.83 23.81 2.55
N GLN A 245 0.77 24.02 3.32
CA GLN A 245 0.67 25.16 4.24
C GLN A 245 1.76 25.10 5.31
N ARG A 246 2.00 23.93 5.92
CA ARG A 246 3.08 23.74 6.90
C ARG A 246 4.45 24.08 6.34
N LEU A 247 4.79 23.55 5.17
CA LEU A 247 6.08 23.82 4.52
C LEU A 247 6.24 25.32 4.20
N SER A 248 5.17 25.99 3.77
CA SER A 248 5.18 27.43 3.49
C SER A 248 5.46 28.25 4.76
N LEU A 249 4.86 27.88 5.90
CA LEU A 249 5.10 28.54 7.18
C LEU A 249 6.51 28.29 7.73
N SER A 250 7.03 27.08 7.56
CA SER A 250 8.40 26.73 7.96
C SER A 250 9.46 27.50 7.16
N ALA A 251 9.19 27.82 5.90
CA ALA A 251 10.09 28.62 5.06
C ALA A 251 10.13 30.12 5.43
N LEU A 252 9.20 30.59 6.26
CA LEU A 252 9.13 31.98 6.74
C LEU A 252 9.79 32.18 8.11
N ARG A 253 10.32 31.12 8.72
CA ARG A 253 11.03 31.14 10.02
C ARG A 253 12.53 31.00 9.80
#